data_AF-A0A5J6Z4D7-F1
#
_entry.id   AF-A0A5J6Z4D7-F1
#
_cell.length_a   1.000
_cell.length_b   1.000
_cell.length_c   1.000
_cell.angle_alpha   90.00
_cell.angle_beta   90.00
_cell.angle_gamma   90.00
#
_symmetry.space_group_name_H-M   'P 1'
#
loop_
_entity.id
_entity.type
_entity.pdbx_description
1 polymer ?
#
loop_
_entity_poly.entity_id
_entity_poly.type
_entity_poly.pdbx_seq_one_letter_code
_entity_poly.pdbx_strand_id
1 'polypeptide(L)'
;MIGLLVVVSLMVGVAEGSSQVFGVSRIPRTVAALLTGSALALAGFIMQSVTRNRFVEPSTVGSTEAAALGLMGMAIFLPGAPMWMKVLIAALVAGMGLRVKTVERLAVLMVATVAAVTVAVVGMLPFVGLIVPNIARSLIGDNARTALPWVAILGATLTLTCDIFARVVIYPLELPIGSVLGVVGAALFLIFLLRFAYNDKGVAS
;
A
#
# COMPACT_ATOMS: atom_id res chain seq x y z
N MET A 1 10.44 -16.76 2.46
CA MET A 1 10.08 -16.06 1.20
C MET A 1 10.34 -14.56 1.25
N ILE A 2 9.76 -13.80 2.19
CA ILE A 2 10.03 -12.34 2.33
C ILE A 2 11.52 -12.03 2.50
N GLY A 3 12.25 -12.78 3.33
CA GLY A 3 13.69 -12.57 3.51
C GLY A 3 14.50 -12.69 2.21
N LEU A 4 14.11 -13.61 1.33
CA LEU A 4 14.72 -13.74 0.00
C LEU A 4 14.39 -12.54 -0.88
N LEU A 5 13.13 -12.06 -0.88
CA LEU A 5 12.73 -10.87 -1.64
C LEU A 5 13.43 -9.60 -1.14
N VAL A 6 13.65 -9.46 0.17
CA VAL A 6 14.42 -8.34 0.74
C VAL A 6 15.86 -8.38 0.23
N VAL A 7 16.51 -9.54 0.27
CA VAL A 7 17.86 -9.72 -0.27
C VAL A 7 17.88 -9.39 -1.76
N VAL A 8 16.94 -9.90 -2.55
CA VAL A 8 16.84 -9.61 -3.98
C VAL A 8 16.62 -8.11 -4.23
N SER A 9 15.74 -7.44 -3.48
CA SER A 9 15.52 -5.99 -3.63
C SER A 9 16.76 -5.14 -3.27
N LEU A 10 17.59 -5.62 -2.34
CA LEU A 10 18.87 -4.98 -2.02
C LEU A 10 19.93 -5.22 -3.10
N MET A 11 19.88 -6.36 -3.79
CA MET A 11 20.84 -6.78 -4.82
C MET A 11 20.48 -6.32 -6.24
N VAL A 12 19.21 -6.08 -6.55
CA VAL A 12 18.77 -5.58 -7.87
C VAL A 12 19.15 -4.09 -8.01
N GLY A 13 20.05 -3.82 -8.97
CA GLY A 13 20.61 -2.48 -9.24
C GLY A 13 22.14 -2.44 -9.28
N VAL A 14 22.79 -3.48 -9.81
CA VAL A 14 24.25 -3.53 -10.01
C VAL A 14 24.57 -2.98 -11.39
N ALA A 15 24.67 -1.66 -11.50
CA ALA A 15 25.53 -1.02 -12.48
C ALA A 15 26.10 0.26 -11.85
N GLU A 16 27.41 0.19 -11.59
CA GLU A 16 28.38 1.27 -11.37
C GLU A 16 28.24 2.17 -10.13
N GLY A 17 29.25 2.04 -9.25
CA GLY A 17 29.92 3.17 -8.60
C GLY A 17 29.17 3.92 -7.49
N SER A 18 29.34 3.46 -6.24
CA SER A 18 29.58 4.26 -5.01
C SER A 18 28.85 3.69 -3.81
N SER A 19 29.60 3.31 -2.77
CA SER A 19 29.14 2.82 -1.46
C SER A 19 28.14 3.76 -0.76
N GLN A 20 28.02 5.02 -1.18
CA GLN A 20 27.06 5.98 -0.64
C GLN A 20 25.62 5.81 -1.17
N VAL A 21 25.42 5.26 -2.37
CA VAL A 21 24.07 5.08 -2.96
C VAL A 21 23.31 3.92 -2.28
N PHE A 22 24.04 2.91 -1.81
CA PHE A 22 23.48 1.74 -1.13
C PHE A 22 22.83 2.10 0.21
N GLY A 23 23.50 2.89 1.05
CA GLY A 23 23.02 3.26 2.39
C GLY A 23 21.94 4.35 2.37
N VAL A 24 21.98 5.27 1.41
CA VAL A 24 21.14 6.48 1.42
C VAL A 24 19.81 6.29 0.69
N SER A 25 19.73 5.42 -0.33
CA SER A 25 18.52 5.30 -1.16
C SER A 25 17.82 3.94 -1.10
N ARG A 26 18.58 2.83 -0.99
CA ARG A 26 18.02 1.47 -1.13
C ARG A 26 17.36 0.95 0.13
N ILE A 27 18.04 1.08 1.27
CA ILE A 27 17.50 0.65 2.58
C ILE A 27 16.21 1.42 2.91
N PRO A 28 16.15 2.77 2.78
CA PRO A 28 14.92 3.50 3.07
C PRO A 28 13.75 3.08 2.18
N ARG A 29 13.99 2.84 0.87
CA ARG A 29 12.94 2.48 -0.08
C ARG A 29 12.39 1.06 0.13
N THR A 30 13.27 0.09 0.42
CA THR A 30 12.86 -1.29 0.72
C THR A 30 12.10 -1.40 2.04
N VAL A 31 12.55 -0.69 3.07
CA VAL A 31 11.84 -0.58 4.36
C VAL A 31 10.49 0.11 4.18
N ALA A 32 10.45 1.21 3.44
CA ALA A 32 9.20 1.91 3.12
C ALA A 32 8.22 0.99 2.36
N ALA A 33 8.67 0.28 1.33
CA ALA A 33 7.83 -0.64 0.57
C ALA A 33 7.27 -1.78 1.43
N LEU A 34 8.08 -2.38 2.30
CA LEU A 34 7.66 -3.46 3.20
C LEU A 34 6.64 -2.97 4.25
N LEU A 35 6.91 -1.83 4.89
CA LEU A 35 6.03 -1.25 5.90
C LEU A 35 4.71 -0.80 5.27
N THR A 36 4.76 -0.13 4.12
CA THR A 36 3.55 0.33 3.42
C THR A 36 2.72 -0.81 2.88
N GLY A 37 3.35 -1.84 2.31
CA GLY A 37 2.66 -3.04 1.87
C GLY A 37 1.85 -3.70 2.97
N SER A 38 2.48 -3.87 4.13
CA SER A 38 1.85 -4.43 5.32
C SER A 38 0.71 -3.55 5.82
N ALA A 39 0.96 -2.24 5.95
CA ALA A 39 -0.02 -1.29 6.47
C ALA A 39 -1.24 -1.15 5.57
N LEU A 40 -1.07 -0.95 4.26
CA LEU A 40 -2.19 -0.80 3.32
C LEU A 40 -3.04 -2.07 3.25
N ALA A 41 -2.42 -3.25 3.27
CA ALA A 41 -3.14 -4.52 3.32
C ALA A 41 -3.97 -4.66 4.60
N LEU A 42 -3.39 -4.32 5.77
CA LEU A 42 -4.09 -4.36 7.04
C LEU A 42 -5.24 -3.34 7.12
N ALA A 43 -5.02 -2.10 6.65
CA ALA A 43 -6.09 -1.10 6.54
C ALA A 43 -7.22 -1.59 5.66
N GLY A 44 -6.89 -2.17 4.51
CA GLY A 44 -7.84 -2.80 3.62
C GLY A 44 -8.66 -3.87 4.32
N PHE A 45 -8.01 -4.79 5.02
CA PHE A 45 -8.69 -5.85 5.76
C PHE A 45 -9.61 -5.31 6.85
N ILE A 46 -9.15 -4.32 7.63
CA ILE A 46 -9.94 -3.67 8.68
C ILE A 46 -11.15 -2.98 8.06
N MET A 47 -10.92 -2.16 7.02
CA MET A 47 -11.97 -1.41 6.36
C MET A 47 -13.03 -2.34 5.75
N GLN A 48 -12.62 -3.41 5.07
CA GLN A 48 -13.53 -4.41 4.53
C GLN A 48 -14.32 -5.15 5.62
N SER A 49 -13.73 -5.36 6.80
CA SER A 49 -14.41 -6.01 7.94
C SER A 49 -15.46 -5.10 8.58
N VAL A 50 -15.21 -3.79 8.55
CA VAL A 50 -16.06 -2.76 9.14
C VAL A 50 -17.22 -2.40 8.24
N THR A 51 -16.92 -2.13 6.97
CA THR A 51 -17.93 -1.80 5.96
C THR A 51 -18.73 -3.03 5.54
N ARG A 52 -18.31 -4.23 5.97
CA ARG A 52 -18.84 -5.52 5.51
C ARG A 52 -18.85 -5.62 3.99
N ASN A 53 -17.91 -4.94 3.34
CA ASN A 53 -17.79 -4.91 1.90
C ASN A 53 -16.33 -5.19 1.50
N ARG A 54 -16.13 -6.37 0.88
CA ARG A 54 -14.82 -6.86 0.43
C ARG A 54 -14.22 -6.06 -0.74
N PHE A 55 -15.00 -5.16 -1.34
CA PHE A 55 -14.58 -4.33 -2.46
C PHE A 55 -14.32 -2.88 -2.05
N VAL A 56 -14.24 -2.60 -0.75
CA VAL A 56 -13.81 -1.29 -0.26
C VAL A 56 -12.29 -1.25 -0.14
N GLU A 57 -11.70 -0.17 -0.64
CA GLU A 57 -10.27 0.13 -0.53
C GLU A 57 -10.06 1.39 0.33
N PRO A 58 -9.02 1.48 1.19
CA PRO A 58 -8.77 2.65 2.04
C PRO A 58 -8.73 4.00 1.31
N SER A 59 -8.28 4.01 0.06
CA SER A 59 -8.25 5.17 -0.82
C SER A 59 -9.65 5.62 -1.24
N THR A 60 -10.62 4.71 -1.39
CA THR A 60 -11.99 5.04 -1.85
C THR A 60 -12.79 5.93 -0.90
N VAL A 61 -12.33 6.09 0.34
CA VAL A 61 -12.96 6.97 1.35
C VAL A 61 -12.47 8.43 1.23
N GLY A 62 -11.60 8.76 0.28
CA GLY A 62 -11.06 10.10 0.08
C GLY A 62 -9.83 10.43 0.94
N SER A 63 -9.28 9.41 1.63
CA SER A 63 -8.18 9.60 2.59
C SER A 63 -6.85 9.93 1.91
N THR A 64 -6.61 9.38 0.72
CA THR A 64 -5.42 9.61 -0.10
C THR A 64 -5.40 11.03 -0.67
N GLU A 65 -6.54 11.50 -1.16
CA GLU A 65 -6.71 12.84 -1.73
C GLU A 65 -6.62 13.90 -0.62
N ALA A 66 -7.24 13.64 0.54
CA ALA A 66 -7.13 14.51 1.70
C ALA A 66 -5.69 14.60 2.24
N ALA A 67 -4.95 13.49 2.29
CA ALA A 67 -3.52 13.49 2.64
C ALA A 67 -2.69 14.30 1.62
N ALA A 68 -2.97 14.11 0.32
CA ALA A 68 -2.30 14.85 -0.76
C ALA A 68 -2.57 16.35 -0.65
N LEU A 69 -3.81 16.76 -0.34
CA LEU A 69 -4.16 18.16 -0.07
C LEU A 69 -3.40 18.72 1.14
N GLY A 70 -3.29 17.96 2.23
CA GLY A 70 -2.50 18.35 3.40
C GLY A 70 -1.01 18.52 3.08
N LEU A 71 -0.43 17.60 2.30
CA LEU A 71 0.95 17.71 1.81
C LEU A 71 1.14 18.91 0.88
N MET A 72 0.21 19.15 -0.04
CA MET A 72 0.26 20.29 -0.96
C MET A 72 0.15 21.61 -0.20
N GLY A 73 -0.76 21.71 0.76
CA GLY A 73 -0.85 22.88 1.63
C GLY A 73 0.47 23.15 2.36
N MET A 74 1.07 22.11 2.94
CA MET A 74 2.37 22.24 3.58
C MET A 74 3.50 22.63 2.61
N ALA A 75 3.49 22.09 1.39
CA ALA A 75 4.49 22.42 0.38
C ALA A 75 4.39 23.88 -0.09
N ILE A 76 3.17 24.42 -0.19
CA ILE A 76 2.92 25.80 -0.65
C ILE A 76 3.23 26.81 0.47
N PHE A 77 2.69 26.59 1.66
CA PHE A 77 2.76 27.58 2.74
C PHE A 77 4.04 27.47 3.59
N LEU A 78 4.60 26.26 3.72
CA LEU A 78 5.74 25.96 4.59
C LEU A 78 6.72 24.99 3.88
N PRO A 79 7.32 25.38 2.75
CA PRO A 79 8.19 24.50 1.94
C PRO A 79 9.38 23.96 2.74
N GLY A 80 9.94 24.78 3.66
CA GLY A 80 11.04 24.41 4.54
C GLY A 80 10.66 23.58 5.77
N ALA A 81 9.38 23.25 5.96
CA ALA A 81 8.97 22.42 7.08
C ALA A 81 9.62 21.04 7.01
N PRO A 82 10.06 20.50 8.15
CA PRO A 82 10.66 19.17 8.19
C PRO A 82 9.64 18.09 7.83
N MET A 83 10.14 16.99 7.26
CA MET A 83 9.30 15.94 6.66
C MET A 83 8.24 15.37 7.60
N TRP A 84 8.61 15.16 8.87
CA TRP A 84 7.71 14.62 9.89
C TRP A 84 6.50 15.51 10.13
N MET A 85 6.66 16.84 10.03
CA MET A 85 5.57 17.80 10.19
C MET A 85 4.61 17.74 9.00
N LYS A 86 5.15 17.62 7.78
CA LYS A 86 4.34 17.47 6.55
C LYS A 86 3.48 16.20 6.63
N VAL A 87 4.09 15.09 7.05
CA VAL A 87 3.41 13.79 7.26
C VAL A 87 2.34 13.88 8.34
N LEU A 88 2.62 14.54 9.47
CA LEU A 88 1.66 14.71 10.57
C LEU A 88 0.42 15.48 10.10
N ILE A 89 0.62 16.61 9.42
CA ILE A 89 -0.50 17.44 8.93
C ILE A 89 -1.29 16.70 7.86
N ALA A 90 -0.63 16.01 6.93
CA ALA A 90 -1.30 15.18 5.94
C ALA A 90 -2.20 14.11 6.59
N ALA A 91 -1.70 13.44 7.63
CA ALA A 91 -2.46 12.43 8.37
C ALA A 91 -3.67 13.02 9.12
N LEU A 92 -3.52 14.22 9.69
CA LEU A 92 -4.63 14.93 10.35
C LEU A 92 -5.71 15.33 9.35
N VAL A 93 -5.34 15.92 8.20
CA VAL A 93 -6.28 16.32 7.15
C VAL A 93 -7.02 15.09 6.60
N ALA A 94 -6.31 13.97 6.38
CA ALA A 94 -6.93 12.70 6.00
C ALA A 94 -7.89 12.15 7.06
N GLY A 95 -7.59 12.36 8.35
CA GLY A 95 -8.41 11.92 9.48
C GLY A 95 -9.68 12.72 9.71
N MET A 96 -9.71 14.00 9.32
CA MET A 96 -10.84 14.91 9.58
C MET A 96 -12.13 14.54 8.83
N GLY A 97 -12.03 13.85 7.70
CA GLY A 97 -13.19 13.38 6.91
C GLY A 97 -13.82 12.06 7.41
N LEU A 98 -13.21 11.38 8.39
CA LEU A 98 -13.55 9.99 8.73
C LEU A 98 -14.52 9.90 9.92
N ARG A 99 -15.81 9.65 9.63
CA ARG A 99 -16.85 9.23 10.60
C ARG A 99 -16.85 7.70 10.81
N VAL A 100 -15.70 7.16 11.22
CA VAL A 100 -15.52 5.73 11.53
C VAL A 100 -15.21 5.54 13.02
N LYS A 101 -15.44 4.33 13.56
CA LYS A 101 -15.25 4.04 14.99
C LYS A 101 -13.81 4.33 15.41
N THR A 102 -13.57 4.70 16.67
CA THR A 102 -12.24 5.13 17.16
C THR A 102 -11.10 4.15 16.83
N VAL A 103 -11.38 2.84 16.80
CA VAL A 103 -10.44 1.77 16.42
C VAL A 103 -10.07 1.82 14.93
N GLU A 104 -11.04 2.10 14.05
CA GLU A 104 -10.80 2.33 12.62
C GLU A 104 -10.04 3.64 12.38
N ARG A 105 -10.37 4.70 13.14
CA ARG A 105 -9.66 5.97 13.03
C ARG A 105 -8.18 5.83 13.39
N LEU A 106 -7.85 5.05 14.43
CA LEU A 106 -6.46 4.75 14.82
C LEU A 106 -5.74 3.90 13.76
N ALA A 107 -6.41 2.88 13.22
CA ALA A 107 -5.86 2.08 12.13
C ALA A 107 -5.60 2.93 10.88
N VAL A 108 -6.55 3.78 10.50
CA VAL A 108 -6.40 4.69 9.36
C VAL A 108 -5.36 5.78 9.63
N LEU A 109 -5.16 6.25 10.86
CA LEU A 109 -4.07 7.17 11.21
C LEU A 109 -2.69 6.52 11.10
N MET A 110 -2.55 5.30 11.62
CA MET A 110 -1.32 4.50 11.44
C MET A 110 -1.04 4.23 9.97
N VAL A 111 -2.09 3.98 9.18
CA VAL A 111 -1.95 3.77 7.75
C VAL A 111 -1.72 5.06 6.99
N ALA A 112 -2.32 6.18 7.38
CA ALA A 112 -2.14 7.47 6.75
C ALA A 112 -0.73 8.01 6.98
N THR A 113 -0.14 7.77 8.15
CA THR A 113 1.27 8.12 8.40
C THR A 113 2.21 7.29 7.55
N VAL A 114 2.02 5.96 7.49
CA VAL A 114 2.80 5.08 6.62
C VAL A 114 2.59 5.43 5.14
N ALA A 115 1.34 5.62 4.72
CA ALA A 115 0.96 6.02 3.37
C ALA A 115 1.57 7.37 3.00
N ALA A 116 1.53 8.38 3.86
CA ALA A 116 2.13 9.69 3.61
C ALA A 116 3.65 9.60 3.46
N VAL A 117 4.35 8.78 4.26
CA VAL A 117 5.77 8.50 4.05
C VAL A 117 6.00 7.87 2.68
N THR A 118 5.20 6.88 2.29
CA THR A 118 5.35 6.27 0.94
C THR A 118 4.93 7.17 -0.19
N VAL A 119 3.87 7.96 -0.09
CA VAL A 119 3.48 8.90 -1.15
C VAL A 119 4.60 9.89 -1.38
N ALA A 120 5.28 10.30 -0.32
CA ALA A 120 6.38 11.24 -0.42
C ALA A 120 7.70 10.61 -0.93
N VAL A 121 7.88 9.28 -0.84
CA VAL A 121 9.10 8.57 -1.29
C VAL A 121 8.92 7.82 -2.62
N VAL A 122 7.75 7.22 -2.82
CA VAL A 122 7.42 6.23 -3.87
C VAL A 122 6.20 6.64 -4.70
N GLY A 123 5.31 7.48 -4.16
CA GLY A 123 4.04 7.84 -4.78
C GLY A 123 2.87 6.95 -4.34
N MET A 124 1.72 7.11 -4.98
CA MET A 124 0.47 6.45 -4.59
C MET A 124 0.47 4.97 -4.99
N LEU A 125 0.05 4.08 -4.10
CA LEU A 125 0.03 2.62 -4.31
C LEU A 125 -1.42 2.09 -4.29
N PRO A 126 -2.12 2.03 -5.44
CA PRO A 126 -3.51 1.63 -5.49
C PRO A 126 -3.68 0.10 -5.34
N PHE A 127 -4.89 -0.33 -4.98
CA PHE A 127 -5.38 -1.71 -4.96
C PHE A 127 -4.76 -2.68 -3.94
N VAL A 128 -3.67 -2.32 -3.24
CA VAL A 128 -3.04 -3.20 -2.22
C VAL A 128 -4.04 -3.58 -1.12
N GLY A 129 -4.74 -2.59 -0.58
CA GLY A 129 -5.75 -2.78 0.47
C GLY A 129 -7.01 -3.50 -0.02
N LEU A 130 -7.16 -3.70 -1.33
CA LEU A 130 -8.28 -4.43 -1.87
C LEU A 130 -7.89 -5.87 -2.18
N ILE A 131 -6.79 -6.07 -2.91
CA ILE A 131 -6.39 -7.38 -3.42
C ILE A 131 -5.89 -8.30 -2.30
N VAL A 132 -5.03 -7.78 -1.43
CA VAL A 132 -4.35 -8.60 -0.43
C VAL A 132 -5.31 -9.24 0.58
N PRO A 133 -6.27 -8.48 1.17
CA PRO A 133 -7.27 -9.08 2.07
C PRO A 133 -8.14 -10.13 1.39
N ASN A 134 -8.51 -9.92 0.12
CA ASN A 134 -9.32 -10.86 -0.65
C ASN A 134 -8.56 -12.17 -0.93
N ILE A 135 -7.27 -12.07 -1.28
CA ILE A 135 -6.39 -13.24 -1.42
C ILE A 135 -6.25 -13.96 -0.07
N ALA A 136 -5.95 -13.23 1.01
CA ALA A 136 -5.77 -13.82 2.33
C ALA A 136 -7.01 -14.58 2.81
N ARG A 137 -8.20 -13.99 2.66
CA ARG A 137 -9.48 -14.65 2.99
C ARG A 137 -9.74 -15.88 2.13
N SER A 138 -9.40 -15.83 0.84
CA SER A 138 -9.54 -17.00 -0.04
C SER A 138 -8.61 -18.17 0.33
N LEU A 139 -7.46 -17.90 0.97
CA LEU A 139 -6.49 -18.94 1.33
C LEU A 139 -6.69 -19.47 2.76
N ILE A 140 -7.07 -18.63 3.71
CA ILE A 140 -7.05 -18.93 5.15
C ILE A 140 -8.45 -18.90 5.79
N GLY A 141 -9.45 -18.34 5.10
CA GLY A 141 -10.82 -18.16 5.60
C GLY A 141 -11.03 -16.84 6.34
N ASP A 142 -12.23 -16.66 6.93
CA ASP A 142 -12.71 -15.37 7.46
C ASP A 142 -12.26 -15.04 8.90
N ASN A 143 -11.44 -15.90 9.52
CA ASN A 143 -10.98 -15.70 10.89
C ASN A 143 -9.98 -14.53 10.98
N ALA A 144 -10.44 -13.38 11.49
CA ALA A 144 -9.65 -12.16 11.56
C ALA A 144 -8.33 -12.29 12.33
N ARG A 145 -8.32 -12.98 13.48
CA ARG A 145 -7.09 -13.17 14.28
C ARG A 145 -6.02 -13.93 13.52
N THR A 146 -6.42 -14.92 12.73
CA THR A 146 -5.52 -15.72 11.91
C THR A 146 -5.15 -14.99 10.62
N ALA A 147 -6.08 -14.25 10.03
CA ALA A 147 -5.86 -13.53 8.77
C ALA A 147 -4.91 -12.33 8.93
N LEU A 148 -4.90 -11.64 10.08
CA LEU A 148 -4.11 -10.42 10.28
C LEU A 148 -2.60 -10.58 9.96
N PRO A 149 -1.87 -11.58 10.50
CA PRO A 149 -0.45 -11.77 10.16
C PRO A 149 -0.25 -12.10 8.68
N TRP A 150 -1.13 -12.91 8.10
CA TRP A 150 -1.04 -13.30 6.70
C TRP A 150 -1.32 -12.16 5.74
N VAL A 151 -2.27 -11.29 6.06
CA VAL A 151 -2.56 -10.07 5.30
C VAL A 151 -1.33 -9.15 5.29
N ALA A 152 -0.67 -8.97 6.44
CA ALA A 152 0.54 -8.16 6.51
C ALA A 152 1.68 -8.75 5.65
N ILE A 153 1.92 -10.05 5.77
CA ILE A 153 2.94 -10.78 5.01
C ILE A 153 2.68 -10.73 3.51
N LEU A 154 1.45 -11.01 3.08
CA LEU A 154 1.07 -10.95 1.67
C LEU A 154 1.16 -9.53 1.12
N GLY A 155 0.81 -8.54 1.94
CA GLY A 155 0.96 -7.12 1.64
C GLY A 155 2.40 -6.77 1.33
N ALA A 156 3.30 -6.97 2.30
CA ALA A 156 4.74 -6.76 2.13
C ALA A 156 5.31 -7.49 0.92
N THR A 157 4.94 -8.76 0.72
CA THR A 157 5.44 -9.60 -0.38
C THR A 157 5.05 -9.01 -1.73
N LEU A 158 3.77 -8.64 -1.90
CA LEU A 158 3.27 -8.05 -3.13
C LEU A 158 4.00 -6.75 -3.46
N THR A 159 4.11 -5.84 -2.48
CA THR A 159 4.69 -4.50 -2.73
C THR A 159 6.19 -4.57 -2.99
N LEU A 160 6.92 -5.43 -2.28
CA LEU A 160 8.34 -5.67 -2.57
C LEU A 160 8.54 -6.28 -3.96
N THR A 161 7.67 -7.20 -4.37
CA THR A 161 7.74 -7.79 -5.72
C THR A 161 7.51 -6.73 -6.79
N CYS A 162 6.54 -5.84 -6.60
CA CYS A 162 6.30 -4.71 -7.49
C CYS A 162 7.43 -3.68 -7.47
N ASP A 163 8.05 -3.39 -6.32
CA ASP A 163 9.23 -2.51 -6.21
C ASP A 163 10.43 -3.08 -6.97
N ILE A 164 10.71 -4.38 -6.84
CA ILE A 164 11.75 -5.07 -7.61
C ILE A 164 11.43 -5.01 -9.10
N PHE A 165 10.20 -5.31 -9.50
CA PHE A 165 9.80 -5.33 -10.90
C PHE A 165 9.89 -3.93 -11.53
N ALA A 166 9.48 -2.89 -10.82
CA ALA A 166 9.62 -1.50 -11.27
C ALA A 166 11.08 -1.12 -11.56
N ARG A 167 12.05 -1.68 -10.82
CA ARG A 167 13.49 -1.48 -11.06
C ARG A 167 14.04 -2.29 -12.23
N VAL A 168 13.42 -3.44 -12.54
CA VAL A 168 13.89 -4.36 -13.60
C VAL A 168 13.37 -3.95 -14.98
N VAL A 169 12.15 -3.42 -15.08
CA VAL A 169 11.47 -3.20 -16.38
C VAL A 169 12.07 -2.04 -17.19
N ILE A 170 12.53 -0.95 -16.57
CA ILE A 170 13.18 0.15 -17.30
C ILE A 170 14.45 0.55 -16.55
N TYR A 171 15.59 0.03 -17.00
CA TYR A 171 16.89 0.58 -16.66
C TYR A 171 17.28 1.55 -17.79
N PRO A 172 17.55 2.86 -17.57
CA PRO A 172 17.88 3.58 -16.32
C PRO A 172 16.80 4.59 -15.80
N LEU A 173 15.55 4.54 -16.28
CA LEU A 173 14.45 5.42 -15.83
C LEU A 173 13.58 4.74 -14.74
N GLU A 174 13.45 5.34 -13.56
CA GLU A 174 12.62 4.77 -12.48
C GLU A 174 11.12 4.84 -12.81
N LEU A 175 10.48 3.69 -13.02
CA LEU A 175 9.02 3.64 -13.10
C LEU A 175 8.40 3.90 -11.72
N PRO A 176 7.36 4.75 -11.61
CA PRO A 176 6.56 4.84 -10.40
C PRO A 176 5.95 3.48 -10.08
N ILE A 177 6.20 2.98 -8.87
CA ILE A 177 5.73 1.66 -8.42
C ILE A 177 4.19 1.60 -8.45
N GLY A 178 3.54 2.75 -8.21
CA GLY A 178 2.10 2.92 -8.34
C GLY A 178 1.54 2.61 -9.73
N SER A 179 2.30 2.86 -10.81
CA SER A 179 1.88 2.54 -12.17
C SER A 179 1.87 1.03 -12.42
N VAL A 180 2.91 0.33 -11.96
CA VAL A 180 3.00 -1.14 -12.02
C VAL A 180 1.86 -1.77 -11.21
N LEU A 181 1.65 -1.29 -9.98
CA LEU A 181 0.56 -1.74 -9.12
C LEU A 181 -0.82 -1.38 -9.68
N GLY A 182 -0.97 -0.26 -10.36
CA GLY A 182 -2.21 0.12 -11.02
C GLY A 182 -2.61 -0.87 -12.11
N VAL A 183 -1.67 -1.21 -13.00
CA VAL A 183 -1.91 -2.15 -14.10
C VAL A 183 -2.16 -3.57 -13.58
N VAL A 184 -1.26 -4.08 -12.74
CA VAL A 184 -1.37 -5.44 -12.18
C VAL A 184 -2.61 -5.54 -11.28
N GLY A 185 -2.83 -4.51 -10.46
CA GLY A 185 -3.93 -4.48 -9.52
C GLY A 185 -5.30 -4.42 -10.19
N ALA A 186 -5.45 -3.61 -11.23
CA ALA A 186 -6.69 -3.55 -12.01
C ALA A 186 -7.01 -4.91 -12.67
N ALA A 187 -6.01 -5.58 -13.24
CA ALA A 187 -6.18 -6.90 -13.84
C ALA A 187 -6.62 -7.95 -12.81
N LEU A 188 -5.95 -8.01 -11.65
CA LEU A 188 -6.30 -8.92 -10.57
C LEU A 188 -7.69 -8.63 -10.00
N PHE A 189 -8.05 -7.35 -9.86
CA PHE A 189 -9.36 -6.93 -9.39
C PHE A 189 -10.48 -7.41 -10.33
N LEU A 190 -10.32 -7.23 -11.64
CA LEU A 190 -11.28 -7.71 -12.64
C LEU A 190 -11.45 -9.23 -12.59
N ILE A 191 -10.35 -9.98 -12.45
CA ILE A 191 -10.40 -11.44 -12.31
C ILE A 191 -11.21 -11.83 -11.06
N PHE A 192 -10.98 -11.17 -9.93
CA PHE A 192 -11.73 -11.43 -8.70
C PHE A 192 -13.22 -11.11 -8.87
N LEU A 193 -13.56 -10.01 -9.53
CA LEU A 193 -14.93 -9.62 -9.78
C LEU A 193 -15.65 -10.65 -10.66
N LEU A 194 -15.03 -11.07 -11.76
CA LEU A 194 -15.60 -12.07 -12.67
C LEU A 194 -15.75 -13.44 -12.01
N ARG A 195 -14.76 -13.87 -11.21
CA ARG A 195 -14.85 -15.14 -10.47
C ARG A 195 -16.01 -15.12 -9.47
N PHE A 196 -16.25 -14.00 -8.80
CA PHE A 196 -17.39 -13.87 -7.89
C PHE A 196 -18.73 -13.88 -8.62
N ALA A 197 -18.84 -13.14 -9.73
CA ALA A 197 -20.06 -13.12 -10.54
C ALA A 197 -20.40 -14.50 -11.14
N TYR A 198 -19.39 -15.31 -11.47
CA TYR A 198 -19.57 -16.67 -11.95
C TYR A 198 -20.07 -17.61 -10.84
N ASN A 199 -19.46 -17.57 -9.66
CA ASN A 199 -19.83 -18.45 -8.54
C ASN A 199 -21.28 -18.23 -8.07
N ASP A 200 -21.79 -17.00 -8.14
CA ASP A 200 -23.17 -16.67 -7.76
C ASP A 200 -24.20 -17.28 -8.73
N LYS A 201 -23.83 -17.42 -10.02
CA LYS A 201 -24.70 -18.03 -11.04
C LYS A 201 -24.72 -19.56 -10.97
N GLY A 202 -23.65 -20.19 -10.48
CA GLY A 202 -23.60 -21.64 -10.29
C GLY A 202 -24.41 -22.16 -9.09
N VAL A 203 -24.89 -21.26 -8.22
CA VAL A 203 -25.74 -21.59 -7.06
C VAL A 203 -27.23 -21.37 -7.38
N ALA A 204 -27.54 -20.66 -8.47
CA ALA A 204 -28.90 -20.34 -8.90
C ALA A 204 -29.47 -21.29 -9.96
N SER A 205 -28.79 -22.41 -10.25
CA SER A 205 -29.22 -23.49 -11.16
C SER A 205 -29.29 -24.81 -10.43
#